data_AF-A0A6I9PAK3-F1
#
_entry.id   AF-A0A6I9PAK3-F1
#
_cell.length_a   1.000
_cell.length_b   1.000
_cell.length_c   1.000
_cell.angle_alpha   90.00
_cell.angle_beta   90.00
_cell.angle_gamma   90.00
#
_symmetry.space_group_name_H-M   'P 1'
#
loop_
_entity.id
_entity.type
_entity.pdbx_description
1 polymer ?
#
loop_
_entity_poly.entity_id
_entity_poly.type
_entity_poly.pdbx_seq_one_letter_code
_entity_poly.pdbx_strand_id
1 'polypeptide(L)'
;MVKETGFYDTLGVKPNATPDELKRAYRKLALKYHPDKNPTEGEKFKQISQAYEVLSDAKKREVYDRGGEKAIKEGGSGGGGGCGGNFASPMDIFDLFFGGGSRMHRERKGKNIVHQISVTLDDLYNGATRKLALQKNTICERCE
;
A
#
# COMPACT_ATOMS: atom_id res chain seq x y z
N MET A 1 -26.32 -2.51 20.36
CA MET A 1 -26.02 -1.07 20.28
C MET A 1 -24.52 -0.92 20.11
N VAL A 2 -24.09 -0.09 19.16
CA VAL A 2 -22.67 0.17 18.92
C VAL A 2 -22.09 0.93 20.11
N LYS A 3 -20.96 0.47 20.66
CA LYS A 3 -20.32 1.13 21.82
C LYS A 3 -19.74 2.50 21.51
N GLU A 4 -19.17 2.68 20.32
CA GLU A 4 -18.55 3.94 19.89
C GLU A 4 -18.94 4.27 18.45
N THR A 5 -19.39 5.49 18.20
CA THR A 5 -19.80 5.93 16.85
C THR A 5 -18.71 6.66 16.08
N GLY A 6 -17.50 6.82 16.66
CA GLY A 6 -16.44 7.66 16.08
C GLY A 6 -16.06 7.35 14.63
N PHE A 7 -15.97 6.08 14.23
CA PHE A 7 -15.69 5.72 12.83
C PHE A 7 -16.88 5.93 11.89
N TYR A 8 -18.10 5.83 12.41
CA TYR A 8 -19.30 6.12 11.64
C TYR A 8 -19.46 7.64 11.45
N ASP A 9 -19.17 8.42 12.49
CA ASP A 9 -19.25 9.88 12.50
C ASP A 9 -18.18 10.51 11.59
N THR A 10 -16.95 9.97 11.59
CA THR A 10 -15.87 10.42 10.69
C THR A 10 -16.17 10.14 9.21
N LEU A 11 -16.86 9.04 8.89
CA LEU A 11 -17.36 8.76 7.54
C LEU A 11 -18.68 9.48 7.23
N GLY A 12 -19.35 10.06 8.23
CA GLY A 12 -20.64 10.71 8.08
C GLY A 12 -21.79 9.75 7.75
N VAL A 13 -21.71 8.51 8.23
CA VAL A 13 -22.71 7.46 7.98
C VAL A 13 -23.39 7.01 9.27
N LYS A 14 -24.56 6.39 9.16
CA LYS A 14 -25.26 5.81 10.32
C LYS A 14 -24.59 4.48 10.75
N PRO A 15 -24.72 4.06 12.02
CA PRO A 15 -24.19 2.78 12.51
C PRO A 15 -24.72 1.55 11.76
N ASN A 16 -25.94 1.65 11.21
CA ASN A 16 -26.58 0.61 10.39
C ASN A 16 -26.25 0.71 8.90
N ALA A 17 -25.23 1.49 8.51
CA ALA A 17 -24.89 1.70 7.11
C ALA A 17 -24.48 0.39 6.42
N THR A 18 -24.92 0.24 5.17
CA THR A 18 -24.54 -0.88 4.30
C THR A 18 -23.10 -0.75 3.82
N PRO A 19 -22.42 -1.84 3.43
CA PRO A 19 -21.06 -1.78 2.89
C PRO A 19 -20.94 -0.86 1.66
N ASP A 20 -21.99 -0.78 0.85
CA ASP A 20 -22.03 0.11 -0.32
C ASP A 20 -22.09 1.59 0.07
N GLU A 21 -22.83 1.93 1.13
CA GLU A 21 -22.88 3.29 1.66
C GLU A 21 -21.53 3.71 2.25
N LEU A 22 -20.86 2.80 2.99
CA LEU A 22 -19.51 3.02 3.50
C LEU A 22 -18.52 3.29 2.35
N LYS A 23 -18.57 2.49 1.29
CA LYS A 23 -17.71 2.66 0.10
C LYS A 23 -18.01 3.96 -0.66
N ARG A 24 -19.28 4.40 -0.71
CA ARG A 24 -19.67 5.67 -1.32
C ARG A 24 -19.20 6.87 -0.49
N ALA A 25 -19.37 6.82 0.83
CA ALA A 25 -18.93 7.85 1.76
C ALA A 25 -17.40 8.01 1.73
N TYR A 26 -16.66 6.90 1.81
CA TYR A 26 -15.21 6.90 1.72
C TYR A 26 -14.73 7.55 0.41
N ARG A 27 -15.29 7.16 -0.75
CA ARG A 27 -14.88 7.75 -2.04
C ARG A 27 -15.10 9.26 -2.11
N LYS A 28 -16.21 9.76 -1.57
CA LYS A 28 -16.49 11.21 -1.52
C LYS A 28 -15.48 11.95 -0.65
N LEU A 29 -15.16 11.39 0.52
CA LEU A 29 -14.23 12.00 1.48
C LEU A 29 -12.77 11.89 1.02
N ALA A 30 -12.37 10.76 0.43
CA ALA A 30 -11.04 10.54 -0.12
C ALA A 30 -10.72 11.51 -1.26
N LEU A 31 -11.69 11.81 -2.13
CA LEU A 31 -11.52 12.83 -3.19
C LEU A 31 -11.40 14.25 -2.63
N LYS A 32 -12.10 14.54 -1.52
CA LYS A 32 -12.10 15.86 -0.88
C LYS A 32 -10.81 16.13 -0.08
N TYR A 33 -10.32 15.11 0.61
CA TYR A 33 -9.12 15.18 1.48
C TYR A 33 -7.90 14.51 0.86
N HIS A 34 -7.87 14.35 -0.47
CA HIS A 34 -6.72 13.75 -1.15
C HIS A 34 -5.46 14.60 -0.88
N PRO A 35 -4.32 13.99 -0.51
CA PRO A 35 -3.11 14.71 -0.13
C PRO A 35 -2.56 15.61 -1.25
N ASP A 36 -2.81 15.24 -2.51
CA ASP A 36 -2.45 16.03 -3.69
C ASP A 36 -3.24 17.36 -3.79
N LYS A 37 -4.51 17.36 -3.36
CA LYS A 37 -5.37 18.55 -3.44
C LYS A 37 -5.36 19.39 -2.17
N ASN A 38 -5.16 18.76 -1.01
CA ASN A 38 -5.18 19.40 0.30
C ASN A 38 -4.05 18.84 1.19
N PRO A 39 -2.79 19.26 0.96
CA PRO A 39 -1.63 18.74 1.68
C PRO A 39 -1.62 19.06 3.20
N THR A 40 -2.37 20.08 3.63
CA THR A 40 -2.50 20.49 5.04
C THR A 40 -3.49 19.65 5.84
N GLU A 41 -4.38 18.91 5.19
CA GLU A 41 -5.48 18.15 5.83
C GLU A 41 -5.22 16.63 5.80
N GLY A 42 -3.96 16.23 5.64
CA GLY A 42 -3.56 14.83 5.57
C GLY A 42 -3.93 14.02 6.82
N GLU A 43 -4.07 14.65 7.99
CA GLU A 43 -4.52 13.99 9.21
C GLU A 43 -5.97 13.52 9.13
N LYS A 44 -6.85 14.29 8.50
CA LYS A 44 -8.25 13.89 8.27
C LYS A 44 -8.32 12.71 7.31
N PHE A 45 -7.50 12.70 6.27
CA PHE A 45 -7.41 11.57 5.35
C PHE A 45 -6.97 10.27 6.05
N LYS A 46 -6.04 10.37 7.00
CA LYS A 46 -5.62 9.22 7.84
C LYS A 46 -6.80 8.67 8.64
N GLN A 47 -7.55 9.54 9.33
CA GLN A 47 -8.72 9.15 10.12
C GLN A 47 -9.81 8.50 9.26
N ILE A 48 -10.10 9.07 8.09
CA ILE A 48 -11.08 8.54 7.12
C ILE A 48 -10.67 7.15 6.62
N SER A 49 -9.37 6.96 6.35
CA SER A 49 -8.84 5.69 5.86
C SER A 49 -8.88 4.61 6.92
N GLN A 50 -8.50 4.94 8.16
CA GLN A 50 -8.59 4.04 9.30
C GLN A 50 -10.03 3.62 9.60
N ALA A 51 -10.97 4.57 9.59
CA ALA A 51 -12.39 4.30 9.78
C ALA A 51 -12.94 3.32 8.72
N TYR A 52 -12.58 3.53 7.45
CA TYR A 52 -13.03 2.66 6.37
C TYR A 52 -12.40 1.26 6.43
N GLU A 53 -11.12 1.13 6.80
CA GLU A 53 -10.46 -0.17 6.94
C GLU A 53 -11.17 -1.05 7.99
N VAL A 54 -11.54 -0.45 9.12
CA VAL A 54 -12.26 -1.12 10.19
C VAL A 54 -13.67 -1.50 9.78
N LEU A 55 -14.40 -0.58 9.16
CA LEU A 55 -15.82 -0.76 8.85
C LEU A 55 -16.08 -1.56 7.55
N SER A 56 -15.08 -1.68 6.67
CA SER A 56 -15.20 -2.42 5.41
C SER A 56 -15.15 -3.93 5.57
N ASP A 57 -14.42 -4.44 6.57
CA ASP A 57 -14.37 -5.86 6.90
C ASP A 57 -15.43 -6.20 7.96
N ALA A 58 -16.32 -7.15 7.64
CA ALA A 58 -17.38 -7.59 8.54
C ALA A 58 -16.85 -8.07 9.91
N LYS A 59 -15.68 -8.73 9.94
CA LYS A 59 -15.07 -9.20 11.20
C LYS A 59 -14.54 -8.05 12.04
N LYS A 60 -13.82 -7.11 11.41
CA LYS A 60 -13.27 -5.93 12.10
C LYS A 60 -14.39 -5.00 12.57
N ARG A 61 -15.46 -4.86 11.78
CA ARG A 61 -16.66 -4.10 12.14
C ARG A 61 -17.36 -4.70 13.35
N GLU A 62 -17.50 -6.02 13.42
CA GLU A 62 -18.11 -6.67 14.59
C GLU A 62 -17.27 -6.46 15.87
N VAL A 63 -15.95 -6.57 15.75
CA VAL A 63 -15.02 -6.27 16.86
C VAL A 63 -15.14 -4.81 17.30
N TYR A 64 -15.24 -3.88 16.35
CA TYR A 64 -15.47 -2.47 16.63
C TYR A 64 -16.81 -2.23 17.34
N ASP A 65 -17.88 -2.79 16.80
CA ASP A 65 -19.24 -2.58 17.32
C ASP A 65 -19.38 -3.14 18.76
N ARG A 66 -18.66 -4.22 19.07
CA ARG A 66 -18.64 -4.89 20.39
C ARG A 66 -17.64 -4.29 21.38
N GLY A 67 -16.50 -3.80 20.89
CA GLY A 67 -15.32 -3.48 21.70
C GLY A 67 -14.79 -2.04 21.59
N GLY A 68 -15.34 -1.23 20.69
CA GLY A 68 -14.88 0.12 20.44
C GLY A 68 -13.48 0.20 19.83
N GLU A 69 -12.92 1.41 19.77
CA GLU A 69 -11.59 1.70 19.22
C GLU A 69 -10.48 0.99 20.01
N LYS A 70 -10.67 0.79 21.32
CA LYS A 70 -9.72 0.07 22.18
C LYS A 70 -9.55 -1.40 21.77
N ALA A 71 -10.63 -2.09 21.39
CA ALA A 71 -10.55 -3.49 20.98
C ALA A 71 -9.80 -3.69 19.66
N ILE A 72 -9.81 -2.69 18.78
CA ILE A 72 -9.01 -2.72 17.54
C ILE A 72 -7.54 -2.44 17.85
N LYS A 73 -7.28 -1.49 18.75
CA LYS A 73 -5.91 -1.14 19.15
C LYS A 73 -5.23 -2.27 19.93
N GLU A 74 -5.98 -3.01 20.75
CA GLU A 74 -5.50 -4.17 21.49
C GLU A 74 -5.48 -5.45 20.63
N GLY A 75 -6.45 -5.62 19.71
CA GLY A 75 -6.49 -6.73 18.75
C GLY A 75 -5.50 -6.62 17.60
N GLY A 76 -4.93 -5.43 17.36
CA GLY A 76 -3.93 -5.18 16.32
C GLY A 76 -2.49 -5.57 16.69
N SER A 77 -2.25 -6.04 17.92
CA SER A 77 -0.90 -6.37 18.42
C SER A 77 -0.66 -7.87 18.66
N GLY A 78 -1.63 -8.75 18.37
CA GLY A 78 -1.44 -10.18 18.60
C GLY A 78 -2.46 -11.06 17.89
N GLY A 79 -2.06 -11.65 16.76
CA GLY A 79 -2.86 -12.68 16.08
C GLY A 79 -2.61 -12.70 14.58
N GLY A 80 -1.74 -13.61 14.14
CA GLY A 80 -1.31 -13.74 12.75
C GLY A 80 -2.43 -14.04 11.75
N GLY A 81 -2.29 -13.48 10.54
CA GLY A 81 -3.20 -13.77 9.43
C GLY A 81 -3.11 -12.78 8.27
N GLY A 82 -1.91 -12.58 7.71
CA GLY A 82 -1.76 -12.10 6.33
C GLY A 82 -1.88 -10.59 6.06
N CYS A 83 -0.95 -9.79 6.60
CA CYS A 83 -0.25 -8.70 5.88
C CYS A 83 0.74 -8.00 6.83
N GLY A 84 1.70 -8.76 7.38
CA GLY A 84 2.76 -8.22 8.22
C GLY A 84 3.90 -7.67 7.36
N GLY A 85 3.80 -6.41 6.96
CA GLY A 85 4.91 -5.64 6.44
C GLY A 85 4.78 -4.22 7.00
N ASN A 86 5.82 -3.70 7.64
CA ASN A 86 5.91 -2.33 8.16
C ASN A 86 5.18 -1.32 7.26
N PHE A 87 3.98 -0.91 7.66
CA PHE A 87 3.27 0.20 7.01
C PHE A 87 3.84 1.51 7.53
N ALA A 88 5.05 1.84 7.09
CA ALA A 88 5.72 3.10 7.41
C ALA A 88 5.03 4.30 6.73
N SER A 89 4.08 4.08 5.81
CA SER A 89 3.40 5.16 5.09
C SER A 89 1.94 4.81 4.73
N PRO A 90 0.98 5.71 4.99
CA PRO A 90 -0.44 5.54 4.61
C PRO A 90 -0.68 5.34 3.10
N MET A 91 0.28 5.71 2.25
CA MET A 91 0.25 5.42 0.82
C MET A 91 0.39 3.92 0.51
N ASP A 92 1.19 3.18 1.30
CA ASP A 92 1.34 1.72 1.10
C ASP A 92 0.05 0.95 1.44
N ILE A 93 -0.76 1.49 2.37
CA ILE A 93 -2.07 0.93 2.74
C ILE A 93 -3.12 1.25 1.65
N PHE A 94 -3.08 2.47 1.10
CA PHE A 94 -3.97 2.88 0.01
C PHE A 94 -3.66 2.14 -1.29
N ASP A 95 -2.39 1.95 -1.63
CA ASP A 95 -1.96 1.18 -2.81
C ASP A 95 -2.31 -0.32 -2.66
N LEU A 96 -2.25 -0.87 -1.45
CA LEU A 96 -2.65 -2.25 -1.19
C LEU A 96 -4.16 -2.50 -1.37
N PHE A 97 -4.99 -1.49 -1.11
CA PHE A 97 -6.45 -1.63 -1.09
C PHE A 97 -7.14 -1.07 -2.36
N PHE A 98 -6.67 0.03 -2.93
CA PHE A 98 -7.24 0.68 -4.12
C PHE A 98 -6.41 0.50 -5.39
N GLY A 99 -5.14 0.13 -5.28
CA GLY A 99 -4.22 -0.08 -6.39
C GLY A 99 -4.18 -1.53 -6.87
N GLY A 100 -5.32 -2.08 -7.29
CA GLY A 100 -5.42 -3.26 -8.16
C GLY A 100 -4.69 -4.53 -7.73
N GLY A 101 -5.45 -5.61 -7.48
CA GLY A 101 -4.99 -6.98 -7.27
C GLY A 101 -4.16 -7.60 -8.41
N SER A 102 -2.98 -7.03 -8.63
CA SER A 102 -1.86 -7.57 -9.37
C SER A 102 -0.63 -6.85 -8.84
N ARG A 103 -0.17 -7.28 -7.66
CA ARG A 103 1.26 -7.53 -7.52
C ARG A 103 1.59 -8.65 -8.50
N MET A 104 1.55 -8.33 -9.79
CA MET A 104 2.28 -9.05 -10.80
C MET A 104 3.66 -9.15 -10.19
N HIS A 105 4.05 -10.38 -9.90
CA HIS A 105 5.36 -10.77 -9.43
C HIS A 105 6.37 -9.94 -10.23
N ARG A 106 6.77 -8.78 -9.69
CA ARG A 106 7.72 -7.91 -10.37
C ARG A 106 8.98 -8.71 -10.19
N GLU A 107 9.30 -9.50 -11.20
CA GLU A 107 10.57 -10.20 -11.32
C GLU A 107 11.61 -9.23 -10.81
N ARG A 108 12.28 -9.61 -9.73
CA ARG A 108 13.27 -8.76 -9.08
C ARG A 108 14.31 -8.45 -10.14
N LYS A 109 14.19 -7.28 -10.79
CA LYS A 109 15.13 -6.86 -11.82
C LYS A 109 16.50 -6.86 -11.17
N GLY A 110 17.48 -7.47 -11.84
CA GLY A 110 18.86 -7.45 -11.38
C GLY A 110 19.33 -6.00 -11.18
N LYS A 111 20.29 -5.81 -10.27
CA LYS A 111 20.92 -4.50 -10.08
C LYS A 111 21.56 -4.06 -11.40
N ASN A 112 21.44 -2.77 -11.73
CA ASN A 112 22.09 -2.20 -12.91
C ASN A 112 23.61 -2.31 -12.77
N ILE A 113 24.31 -2.63 -13.85
CA ILE A 113 25.77 -2.65 -13.94
C ILE A 113 26.20 -1.52 -14.86
N VAL A 114 27.09 -0.65 -14.39
CA VAL A 114 27.69 0.41 -15.20
C VAL A 114 29.06 -0.07 -15.70
N HIS A 115 29.28 -0.04 -17.01
CA HIS A 115 30.57 -0.33 -17.62
C HIS A 115 31.06 0.91 -18.36
N GLN A 116 32.25 1.40 -17.98
CA GLN A 116 32.90 2.51 -18.65
C GLN A 116 33.73 1.97 -19.83
N ILE A 117 33.46 2.45 -21.03
CA ILE A 117 34.17 2.08 -22.25
C ILE A 117 34.96 3.29 -22.72
N SER A 118 36.28 3.15 -22.84
CA SER A 118 37.17 4.22 -23.33
C SER A 118 37.18 4.27 -24.86
N VAL A 119 36.46 5.21 -25.45
CA VAL A 119 36.33 5.32 -26.91
C VAL A 119 37.23 6.45 -27.45
N THR A 120 37.79 6.28 -28.65
CA THR A 120 38.54 7.33 -29.36
C THR A 120 37.59 8.19 -30.20
N LEU A 121 38.01 9.39 -30.64
CA LEU A 121 37.15 10.26 -31.47
C LEU A 121 36.81 9.61 -32.82
N ASP A 122 37.75 8.88 -33.42
CA ASP A 122 37.56 8.18 -34.69
C ASP A 122 36.57 7.00 -34.56
N ASP A 123 36.64 6.27 -33.44
CA ASP A 123 35.68 5.20 -33.12
C ASP A 123 34.25 5.75 -32.92
N LEU A 124 34.14 7.00 -32.45
CA LEU A 124 32.85 7.66 -32.22
C LEU A 124 32.23 8.15 -33.54
N TYR A 125 33.06 8.60 -34.49
CA TYR A 125 32.61 9.06 -35.80
C TYR A 125 32.26 7.91 -36.76
N ASN A 126 33.09 6.87 -36.80
CA ASN A 126 32.90 5.74 -37.72
C ASN A 126 32.03 4.61 -37.13
N GLY A 127 31.88 4.59 -35.80
CA GLY A 127 31.22 3.51 -35.05
C GLY A 127 32.14 2.30 -34.85
N ALA A 128 32.36 1.92 -33.59
CA ALA A 128 33.16 0.75 -33.24
C ALA A 128 32.34 -0.31 -32.49
N THR A 129 32.54 -1.59 -32.83
CA THR A 129 31.96 -2.71 -32.08
C THR A 129 32.97 -3.25 -31.06
N ARG A 130 32.57 -3.32 -29.79
CA ARG A 130 33.43 -3.84 -28.72
C ARG A 130 32.74 -5.01 -28.01
N LYS A 131 33.50 -6.08 -27.78
CA LYS A 131 33.02 -7.25 -27.06
C LYS A 131 33.04 -6.95 -25.56
N LEU A 132 31.90 -7.11 -24.91
CA LEU A 132 31.73 -6.90 -23.47
C LEU A 132 31.58 -8.26 -22.79
N ALA A 133 32.47 -8.57 -21.86
CA ALA A 133 32.45 -9.81 -21.08
C ALA A 133 31.75 -9.57 -19.74
N LEU A 134 30.67 -10.30 -19.47
CA LEU A 134 29.93 -10.23 -18.20
C LEU A 134 30.04 -11.56 -17.46
N GLN A 135 30.30 -11.49 -16.16
CA GLN A 135 30.20 -12.63 -15.26
C GLN A 135 28.90 -12.53 -14.46
N LYS A 136 28.10 -13.60 -14.47
CA LYS A 136 26.86 -13.71 -13.70
C LYS A 136 26.94 -14.94 -12.80
N ASN A 137 26.71 -14.74 -11.51
CA ASN A 137 26.54 -15.85 -10.58
C ASN A 137 25.11 -16.42 -10.74
N THR A 138 25.02 -17.73 -10.89
CA THR A 138 23.76 -18.48 -10.98
C THR A 138 23.66 -19.44 -9.81
N ILE A 139 22.42 -19.72 -9.38
CA ILE A 139 22.17 -20.70 -8.32
C ILE A 139 22.47 -22.08 -8.92
N CYS A 140 23.28 -22.87 -8.22
CA CYS A 140 23.63 -24.21 -8.69
C CYS A 140 22.45 -25.16 -8.44
N GLU A 141 21.82 -25.65 -9.50
CA GLU A 141 20.69 -26.58 -9.44
C GLU A 141 21.04 -27.93 -8.78
N ARG A 142 22.33 -28.26 -8.64
CA ARG A 142 22.80 -29.55 -8.07
C ARG A 142 23.05 -29.51 -6.56
N CYS A 143 23.06 -28.32 -5.96
CA CYS A 143 23.44 -28.13 -4.56
C CYS A 143 22.32 -27.52 -3.72
N GLU A 144 21.05 -27.73 -4.10
CA GLU A 144 19.90 -27.36 -3.25
C GLU A 144 19.98 -28.00 -1.86
#